data_AF-A0AA51H7D9-F1
#
_entry.id   AF-A0AA51H7D9-F1
#
_cell.length_a   1.000
_cell.length_b   1.000
_cell.length_c   1.000
_cell.angle_alpha   90.00
_cell.angle_beta   90.00
_cell.angle_gamma   90.00
#
_symmetry.space_group_name_H-M   'P 1'
#
loop_
_entity.id
_entity.type
_entity.pdbx_description
1 polymer ?
#
loop_
_entity_poly.entity_id
_entity_poly.type
_entity_poly.pdbx_seq_one_letter_code
_entity_poly.pdbx_strand_id
1 'polypeptide(L)'
;MSRNSNYRSSSLYHIFKLISYTIRAFVLPNPFIPFIKVLSAKFNYTGDIIGLAIAFNFLLGNFILHYTTYGVVGTAYRKSENPILGSVLYFIIFWLNSMALIGLGMLSSLFNLWIMFIGFIITLLIESYILLKLRERIMI
;
A
#
# COMPACT_ATOMS: atom_id res chain seq x y z
N MET A 1 22.97 10.21 24.97
CA MET A 1 21.55 10.66 24.91
C MET A 1 20.74 10.10 23.72
N SER A 2 21.17 9.06 22.99
CA SER A 2 20.51 8.66 21.70
C SER A 2 19.64 7.39 21.71
N ARG A 3 19.41 6.72 22.86
CA ARG A 3 18.57 5.50 22.90
C ARG A 3 17.06 5.79 22.86
N ASN A 4 16.60 6.92 23.41
CA ASN A 4 15.18 7.24 23.48
C ASN A 4 14.56 7.70 22.15
N SER A 5 15.33 8.34 21.25
CA SER A 5 14.81 8.78 19.94
C SER A 5 14.51 7.59 19.02
N ASN A 6 15.37 6.57 19.02
CA ASN A 6 15.17 5.35 18.23
C ASN A 6 13.94 4.54 18.66
N TYR A 7 13.67 4.44 19.97
CA TYR A 7 12.47 3.77 20.48
C TYR A 7 11.18 4.51 20.11
N ARG A 8 11.18 5.84 20.21
CA ARG A 8 10.02 6.68 19.85
C ARG A 8 9.68 6.61 18.36
N SER A 9 10.71 6.60 17.52
CA SER A 9 10.59 6.46 16.07
C SER A 9 9.98 5.11 15.68
N SER A 10 10.49 4.00 16.24
CA SER A 10 9.93 2.66 15.99
C SER A 10 8.46 2.54 16.42
N SER A 11 8.09 3.07 17.59
CA SER A 11 6.70 3.02 18.07
C SER A 11 5.72 3.77 17.17
N LEU A 12 6.09 4.98 16.72
CA LEU A 12 5.26 5.78 15.81
C LEU A 12 5.03 5.08 14.46
N TYR A 13 6.05 4.44 13.90
CA TYR A 13 5.92 3.68 12.66
C TYR A 13 4.85 2.58 12.78
N HIS A 14 4.85 1.83 13.89
CA HIS A 14 3.86 0.77 14.11
C HIS A 14 2.44 1.32 14.27
N ILE A 15 2.28 2.46 14.95
CA ILE A 15 0.98 3.12 15.11
C ILE A 15 0.44 3.56 13.75
N PHE A 16 1.24 4.28 12.94
CA PHE A 16 0.81 4.70 11.60
C PHE A 16 0.54 3.52 10.67
N LYS A 17 1.34 2.45 10.76
CA LYS A 17 1.07 1.19 10.05
C LYS A 17 -0.27 0.59 10.43
N LEU A 18 -0.61 0.56 11.73
CA LEU A 18 -1.88 0.04 12.21
C LEU A 18 -3.07 0.92 11.78
N ILE A 19 -2.92 2.24 11.85
CA ILE A 19 -3.95 3.20 11.42
C ILE A 19 -4.21 3.04 9.92
N SER A 20 -3.17 3.06 9.09
CA SER A 20 -3.30 2.87 7.64
C SER A 20 -3.89 1.52 7.28
N TYR A 21 -3.53 0.47 8.01
CA TYR A 21 -4.17 -0.84 7.86
C TYR A 21 -5.67 -0.77 8.14
N THR A 22 -6.07 -0.14 9.24
CA THR A 22 -7.48 0.00 9.64
C THR A 22 -8.27 0.81 8.61
N ILE A 23 -7.70 1.92 8.13
CA ILE A 23 -8.30 2.76 7.09
C ILE A 23 -8.48 1.96 5.78
N ARG A 24 -7.46 1.20 5.36
CA ARG A 24 -7.54 0.37 4.14
C ARG A 24 -8.51 -0.80 4.25
N ALA A 25 -8.67 -1.36 5.44
CA ALA A 25 -9.56 -2.51 5.66
C ALA A 25 -11.04 -2.10 5.75
N PHE A 26 -11.34 -0.94 6.36
CA PHE A 26 -12.72 -0.59 6.74
C PHE A 26 -13.25 0.73 6.16
N VAL A 27 -12.37 1.68 5.80
CA VAL A 27 -12.80 3.02 5.34
C VAL A 27 -12.74 3.10 3.82
N LEU A 28 -11.70 2.54 3.21
CA LEU A 28 -11.51 2.60 1.77
C LEU A 28 -12.22 1.43 1.07
N PRO A 29 -12.76 1.66 -0.15
CA PRO A 29 -13.27 0.59 -0.98
C PRO A 29 -12.19 -0.46 -1.21
N ASN A 30 -12.51 -1.74 -1.00
CA ASN A 30 -11.55 -2.80 -1.20
C ASN A 30 -11.27 -2.97 -2.72
N PRO A 31 -10.03 -2.68 -3.17
CA PRO A 31 -9.69 -2.64 -4.59
C PRO A 31 -9.73 -4.04 -5.24
N PHE A 32 -9.73 -5.10 -4.44
CA PHE A 32 -9.74 -6.48 -4.92
C PHE A 32 -11.15 -7.05 -5.10
N ILE A 33 -12.20 -6.40 -4.58
CA ILE A 33 -13.59 -6.87 -4.79
C ILE A 33 -13.92 -7.00 -6.27
N PRO A 34 -13.71 -5.97 -7.12
CA PRO A 34 -13.97 -6.08 -8.55
C PRO A 34 -13.14 -7.18 -9.23
N PHE A 35 -11.86 -7.31 -8.86
CA PHE A 35 -10.97 -8.35 -9.39
C PHE A 35 -11.44 -9.76 -9.06
N ILE A 36 -11.78 -10.02 -7.80
CA ILE A 36 -12.26 -11.33 -7.33
C ILE A 36 -13.61 -11.66 -7.98
N LYS A 37 -14.48 -10.66 -8.20
CA LYS A 37 -15.75 -10.86 -8.93
C LYS A 37 -15.50 -11.35 -10.36
N VAL A 38 -14.61 -10.68 -11.11
CA VAL A 38 -14.27 -11.08 -12.48
C VAL A 38 -13.65 -12.48 -12.50
N LEU A 39 -12.75 -12.77 -11.55
CA LEU A 39 -12.11 -14.08 -11.43
C LEU A 39 -13.13 -15.18 -11.11
N SER A 40 -14.02 -14.91 -10.14
CA SER A 40 -15.06 -15.86 -9.72
C SER A 40 -16.03 -16.17 -10.85
N ALA A 41 -16.43 -15.16 -11.62
CA ALA A 41 -17.26 -15.35 -12.81
C ALA A 41 -16.57 -16.22 -13.87
N LYS A 42 -15.26 -16.04 -14.08
CA LYS A 42 -14.49 -16.82 -15.06
C LYS A 42 -14.32 -18.29 -14.66
N PHE A 43 -14.24 -18.58 -13.36
CA PHE A 43 -14.04 -19.93 -12.83
C PHE A 43 -15.31 -20.58 -12.25
N ASN A 44 -16.49 -19.96 -12.46
CA ASN A 44 -17.77 -20.40 -11.89
C ASN A 44 -17.73 -20.61 -10.36
N TYR A 45 -16.96 -19.79 -9.66
CA TYR A 45 -16.88 -19.83 -8.21
C TYR A 45 -18.07 -19.08 -7.57
N THR A 46 -18.82 -19.77 -6.71
CA THR A 46 -20.02 -19.24 -6.03
C THR A 46 -19.84 -19.01 -4.53
N GLY A 47 -18.60 -19.12 -4.03
CA GLY A 47 -18.30 -18.89 -2.61
C GLY A 47 -18.27 -17.42 -2.21
N ASP A 48 -17.81 -17.14 -0.98
CA ASP A 48 -17.81 -15.81 -0.40
C ASP A 48 -16.73 -14.89 -1.03
N ILE A 49 -17.12 -14.22 -2.11
CA ILE A 49 -16.33 -13.22 -2.84
C ILE A 49 -15.85 -12.10 -1.92
N ILE A 50 -16.66 -11.69 -0.95
CA ILE A 50 -16.33 -10.57 -0.05
C ILE A 50 -15.24 -11.00 0.92
N GLY A 51 -15.40 -12.15 1.56
CA GLY A 51 -14.38 -12.73 2.44
C GLY A 51 -13.04 -12.95 1.72
N LEU A 52 -13.08 -13.46 0.49
CA LEU A 52 -11.88 -13.70 -0.33
C LEU A 52 -11.19 -12.39 -0.72
N ALA A 53 -11.94 -11.35 -1.06
CA ALA A 53 -11.41 -10.02 -1.33
C ALA A 53 -10.80 -9.36 -0.08
N ILE A 54 -11.40 -9.55 1.09
CA ILE A 54 -10.84 -9.07 2.37
C ILE A 54 -9.52 -9.77 2.67
N ALA A 55 -9.45 -11.11 2.51
CA ALA A 55 -8.22 -11.87 2.69
C ALA A 55 -7.13 -11.45 1.71
N PHE A 56 -7.46 -11.20 0.44
CA PHE A 56 -6.52 -10.67 -0.55
C PHE A 56 -6.02 -9.26 -0.19
N ASN A 57 -6.92 -8.37 0.24
CA ASN A 57 -6.52 -7.03 0.68
C ASN A 57 -5.60 -7.08 1.91
N PHE A 58 -5.87 -8.00 2.84
CA PHE A 58 -5.04 -8.24 4.01
C PHE A 58 -3.64 -8.74 3.64
N LEU A 59 -3.54 -9.71 2.72
CA LEU A 59 -2.27 -10.32 2.36
C LEU A 59 -1.49 -9.45 1.36
N LEU A 60 -2.05 -9.25 0.17
CA LEU A 60 -1.41 -8.54 -0.94
C LEU A 60 -1.38 -7.04 -0.70
N GLY A 61 -2.52 -6.44 -0.33
CA GLY A 61 -2.61 -5.01 -0.08
C GLY A 61 -1.65 -4.55 1.02
N ASN A 62 -1.50 -5.34 2.09
CA ASN A 62 -0.58 -5.01 3.17
C ASN A 62 0.89 -5.28 2.80
N PHE A 63 1.17 -6.33 2.03
CA PHE A 63 2.51 -6.60 1.51
C PHE A 63 3.00 -5.46 0.62
N ILE A 64 2.18 -5.03 -0.34
CA ILE A 64 2.47 -3.91 -1.24
C ILE A 64 2.73 -2.65 -0.43
N LEU A 65 1.80 -2.30 0.49
CA LEU A 65 1.94 -1.11 1.30
C LEU A 65 3.21 -1.15 2.14
N HIS A 66 3.50 -2.29 2.78
CA HIS A 66 4.69 -2.44 3.59
C HIS A 66 5.95 -2.30 2.74
N TYR A 67 6.02 -2.92 1.58
CA TYR A 67 7.18 -2.84 0.70
C TYR A 67 7.43 -1.40 0.22
N THR A 68 6.39 -0.71 -0.26
CA THR A 68 6.50 0.67 -0.77
C THR A 68 6.78 1.68 0.33
N THR A 69 6.14 1.55 1.49
CA THR A 69 6.35 2.50 2.61
C THR A 69 7.61 2.22 3.41
N TYR A 70 7.93 0.96 3.73
CA TYR A 70 9.09 0.64 4.57
C TYR A 70 10.43 1.02 3.93
N GLY A 71 10.55 0.89 2.60
CA GLY A 71 11.77 1.25 1.89
C GLY A 71 12.15 2.73 1.98
N VAL A 72 11.18 3.64 2.01
CA VAL A 72 11.42 5.10 1.99
C VAL A 72 11.19 5.71 3.36
N VAL A 73 10.05 5.42 3.96
CA VAL A 73 9.69 5.95 5.27
C VAL A 73 10.49 5.29 6.36
N GLY A 74 10.76 3.98 6.25
CA GLY A 74 11.62 3.27 7.20
C GLY A 74 13.04 3.86 7.22
N THR A 75 13.55 4.37 6.09
CA THR A 75 14.82 5.11 6.09
C THR A 75 14.70 6.47 6.76
N ALA A 76 13.63 7.24 6.53
CA ALA A 76 13.40 8.50 7.23
C ALA A 76 13.22 8.29 8.74
N TYR A 77 12.47 7.28 9.17
CA TYR A 77 12.29 6.93 10.58
C TYR A 77 13.59 6.44 11.24
N ARG A 78 14.41 5.63 10.54
CA ARG A 78 15.68 5.12 11.09
C ARG A 78 16.83 6.13 11.10
N LYS A 79 16.88 7.03 10.11
CA LYS A 79 17.98 8.00 9.94
C LYS A 79 17.68 9.40 10.44
N SER A 80 16.42 9.84 10.52
CA SER A 80 16.12 11.25 10.78
C SER A 80 15.97 11.61 12.26
N GLU A 81 16.36 12.84 12.58
CA GLU A 81 16.08 13.56 13.81
C GLU A 81 14.60 14.03 13.90
N ASN A 82 13.76 13.78 12.88
CA ASN A 82 12.40 14.32 12.79
C ASN A 82 11.35 13.26 12.35
N PRO A 83 10.78 12.48 13.29
CA PRO A 83 9.80 11.42 13.01
C PRO A 83 8.45 11.91 12.43
N ILE A 84 8.17 13.21 12.55
CA ILE A 84 6.95 13.82 12.00
C ILE A 84 6.99 13.79 10.47
N LEU A 85 8.14 14.12 9.88
CA LEU A 85 8.33 14.10 8.43
C LEU A 85 8.14 12.69 7.86
N GLY A 86 8.67 11.68 8.57
CA GLY A 86 8.46 10.27 8.22
C GLY A 86 6.97 9.90 8.22
N SER A 87 6.21 10.39 9.21
CA SER A 87 4.77 10.13 9.31
C SER A 87 3.98 10.76 8.16
N VAL A 88 4.31 11.99 7.78
CA VAL A 88 3.69 12.68 6.63
C VAL A 88 3.99 11.94 5.33
N LEU A 89 5.25 11.56 5.10
CA LEU A 89 5.64 10.75 3.94
C LEU A 89 4.90 9.41 3.90
N TYR A 90 4.74 8.75 5.06
CA TYR A 90 3.95 7.52 5.17
C TYR A 90 2.53 7.71 4.67
N PHE A 91 1.86 8.76 5.15
CA PHE A 91 0.47 9.02 4.82
C PHE A 91 0.28 9.34 3.34
N ILE A 92 1.18 10.14 2.75
CA ILE A 92 1.15 10.48 1.31
C ILE A 92 1.31 9.21 0.47
N ILE A 93 2.31 8.37 0.76
CA ILE A 93 2.56 7.13 0.02
C ILE A 93 1.39 6.15 0.18
N PHE A 94 0.85 6.02 1.39
CA PHE A 94 -0.33 5.23 1.66
C PHE A 94 -1.53 5.67 0.81
N TRP A 95 -1.74 6.98 0.70
CA TRP A 95 -2.85 7.54 -0.06
C TRP A 95 -2.71 7.28 -1.56
N LEU A 96 -1.54 7.57 -2.12
CA LEU A 96 -1.25 7.32 -3.53
C LEU A 96 -1.42 5.84 -3.89
N ASN A 97 -0.85 4.95 -3.07
CA ASN A 97 -0.96 3.50 -3.29
C ASN A 97 -2.41 3.00 -3.21
N SER A 98 -3.18 3.54 -2.26
CA SER A 98 -4.59 3.17 -2.13
C SER A 98 -5.42 3.66 -3.32
N MET A 99 -5.19 4.89 -3.79
CA MET A 99 -5.89 5.44 -4.95
C MET A 99 -5.53 4.69 -6.24
N ALA A 100 -4.26 4.35 -6.43
CA ALA A 100 -3.82 3.60 -7.60
C ALA A 100 -4.44 2.18 -7.62
N LEU A 101 -4.45 1.48 -6.48
CA LEU A 101 -5.10 0.19 -6.34
C LEU A 101 -6.62 0.27 -6.56
N ILE A 102 -7.30 1.27 -6.00
CA ILE A 102 -8.75 1.46 -6.20
C ILE A 102 -9.05 1.77 -7.66
N GLY A 103 -8.26 2.63 -8.31
CA GLY A 103 -8.37 2.93 -9.74
C GLY A 103 -8.21 1.68 -10.61
N LEU A 104 -7.18 0.86 -10.35
CA LEU A 104 -7.00 -0.43 -11.02
C LEU A 104 -8.17 -1.39 -10.75
N GLY A 105 -8.69 -1.40 -9.52
CA GLY A 105 -9.87 -2.16 -9.14
C GLY A 105 -11.11 -1.73 -9.92
N MET A 106 -11.35 -0.44 -10.09
CA MET A 106 -12.49 0.06 -10.89
C MET A 106 -12.34 -0.29 -12.38
N LEU A 107 -11.13 -0.13 -12.93
CA LEU A 107 -10.81 -0.48 -14.32
C LEU A 107 -10.94 -1.99 -14.59
N SER A 108 -10.91 -2.85 -13.56
CA SER A 108 -11.03 -4.30 -13.73
C SER A 108 -12.33 -4.76 -14.39
N SER A 109 -13.40 -3.97 -14.23
CA SER A 109 -14.69 -4.26 -14.85
C SER A 109 -14.71 -3.99 -16.36
N LEU A 110 -13.74 -3.20 -16.85
CA LEU A 110 -13.69 -2.71 -18.23
C LEU A 110 -12.60 -3.41 -19.07
N PHE A 111 -11.60 -4.04 -18.44
CA PHE A 111 -10.42 -4.55 -19.12
C PHE A 111 -10.15 -6.03 -18.83
N ASN A 112 -9.46 -6.69 -19.77
CA ASN A 112 -9.03 -8.07 -19.63
C ASN A 112 -8.07 -8.24 -18.43
N LEU A 113 -8.18 -9.34 -17.68
CA LEU A 113 -7.36 -9.64 -16.49
C LEU A 113 -5.85 -9.49 -16.74
N TRP A 114 -5.38 -9.78 -17.96
CA TRP A 114 -3.98 -9.59 -18.35
C TRP A 114 -3.54 -8.13 -18.39
N ILE A 115 -4.39 -7.25 -18.95
CA ILE A 115 -4.13 -5.80 -19.01
C ILE A 115 -4.10 -5.23 -17.59
N MET A 116 -4.95 -5.74 -16.70
CA MET A 116 -4.92 -5.35 -15.29
C MET A 116 -3.62 -5.77 -14.60
N PHE A 117 -3.16 -7.00 -14.82
CA PHE A 117 -1.91 -7.48 -14.21
C PHE A 117 -0.73 -6.64 -14.68
N ILE A 118 -0.69 -6.30 -15.97
CA ILE A 118 0.32 -5.40 -16.55
C ILE A 118 0.20 -4.00 -15.93
N GLY A 119 -1.01 -3.44 -15.84
CA GLY A 119 -1.25 -2.13 -15.21
C GLY A 119 -0.81 -2.10 -13.75
N PHE A 120 -1.09 -3.17 -12.99
CA PHE A 120 -0.65 -3.32 -11.61
C PHE A 120 0.89 -3.35 -11.48
N ILE A 121 1.58 -4.11 -12.33
CA ILE A 121 3.04 -4.13 -12.38
C ILE A 121 3.59 -2.73 -12.74
N ILE A 122 3.01 -2.06 -13.73
CA ILE A 122 3.42 -0.69 -14.14
C ILE A 122 3.23 0.29 -12.98
N THR A 123 2.09 0.27 -12.29
CA THR A 123 1.85 1.12 -11.13
C THR A 123 2.87 0.87 -10.03
N LEU A 124 3.20 -0.39 -9.72
CA LEU A 124 4.24 -0.72 -8.73
C LEU A 124 5.62 -0.21 -9.17
N LEU A 125 5.96 -0.30 -10.45
CA LEU A 125 7.23 0.22 -10.99
C LEU A 125 7.29 1.75 -10.91
N ILE A 126 6.21 2.45 -11.28
CA ILE A 126 6.12 3.92 -11.19
C ILE A 126 6.25 4.37 -9.73
N GLU A 127 5.50 3.75 -8.81
CA GLU A 127 5.60 4.04 -7.39
C GLU A 127 7.02 3.79 -6.89
N SER A 128 7.61 2.63 -7.20
CA SER A 128 8.98 2.29 -6.80
C SER A 128 10.00 3.29 -7.35
N TYR A 129 9.83 3.77 -8.58
CA TYR A 129 10.71 4.77 -9.20
C TYR A 129 10.61 6.14 -8.51
N ILE A 130 9.39 6.63 -8.29
CA ILE A 130 9.14 7.88 -7.56
C ILE A 130 9.75 7.80 -6.16
N LEU A 131 9.58 6.66 -5.50
CA LEU A 131 10.13 6.36 -4.18
C LEU A 131 11.66 6.36 -4.16
N LEU A 132 12.32 5.75 -5.16
CA LEU A 132 13.77 5.79 -5.31
C LEU A 132 14.29 7.21 -5.49
N LYS A 133 13.61 8.02 -6.33
CA LYS A 133 13.98 9.43 -6.55
C LYS A 133 13.80 10.30 -5.31
N LEU A 134 12.75 10.09 -4.53
CA LEU A 134 12.54 10.74 -3.23
C LEU A 134 13.63 10.34 -2.23
N ARG A 135 13.99 9.06 -2.19
CA ARG A 135 15.06 8.54 -1.31
C ARG A 135 16.42 9.17 -1.61
N GLU A 136 16.77 9.34 -2.90
CA GLU A 136 18.00 10.03 -3.32
C GLU A 136 18.04 11.48 -2.82
N ARG A 137 16.91 12.19 -2.84
CA ARG A 137 16.83 13.60 -2.41
C ARG A 137 16.81 13.81 -0.90
N ILE A 138 16.30 12.84 -0.13
CA ILE A 138 16.20 12.92 1.33
C ILE A 138 17.51 12.48 2.03
N MET A 139 18.37 11.71 1.34
CA MET A 139 19.67 11.27 1.86
C MET A 139 20.85 12.19 1.50
N ILE A 140 20.58 13.36 0.91
CA ILE A 140 21.52 14.49 0.79
C ILE A 140 21.28 15.42 1.97
#